data_AF-A0A2V9GAY8-F1
#
_entry.id   AF-A0A2V9GAY8-F1
#
_cell.length_a   1.000
_cell.length_b   1.000
_cell.length_c   1.000
_cell.angle_alpha   90.00
_cell.angle_beta   90.00
_cell.angle_gamma   90.00
#
_symmetry.space_group_name_H-M   'P 1'
#
loop_
_entity.id
_entity.type
_entity.pdbx_description
1 polymer ?
#
loop_
_entity_poly.entity_id
_entity_poly.type
_entity_poly.pdbx_seq_one_letter_code
_entity_poly.pdbx_strand_id
1 'polypeptide(L)'
;MNRAARIGILCVSVAIFCYAGIGHVLGRTPDDKAYKSLTVYGEVLQKIQQDYVDDPNMRTVTAGSLHGMLESLDAQSSYLTPREYDEYKK
;
A
#
# COMPACT_ATOMS: atom_id res chain seq x y z
N MET A 1 -40.75 6.46 -29.32
CA MET A 1 -39.36 5.99 -29.13
C MET A 1 -39.25 4.60 -29.75
N ASN A 2 -38.51 4.44 -30.86
CA ASN A 2 -38.49 3.20 -31.63
C ASN A 2 -37.91 2.03 -30.83
N ARG A 3 -38.55 0.85 -30.88
CA ARG A 3 -38.10 -0.37 -30.17
C ARG A 3 -36.66 -0.74 -30.56
N ALA A 4 -36.29 -0.57 -31.83
CA ALA A 4 -34.93 -0.78 -32.32
C ALA A 4 -33.90 0.15 -31.65
N ALA A 5 -34.24 1.42 -31.41
CA ALA A 5 -33.36 2.36 -30.72
C ALA A 5 -33.13 1.97 -29.25
N ARG A 6 -34.17 1.45 -28.56
CA ARG A 6 -34.04 0.95 -27.18
C ARG A 6 -33.15 -0.29 -27.10
N ILE A 7 -33.29 -1.21 -28.05
CA ILE A 7 -32.46 -2.43 -28.13
C ILE A 7 -30.99 -2.05 -28.42
N GLY A 8 -30.76 -1.13 -29.35
CA GLY A 8 -29.41 -0.65 -29.66
C GLY A 8 -28.70 -0.03 -28.45
N ILE A 9 -29.38 0.83 -27.70
CA ILE A 9 -28.84 1.44 -26.47
C ILE A 9 -28.48 0.37 -25.42
N LEU A 10 -29.36 -0.62 -25.23
CA LEU A 10 -29.12 -1.72 -24.29
C LEU A 10 -27.89 -2.55 -24.66
N CYS A 11 -27.75 -2.93 -25.93
CA CYS A 11 -26.58 -3.69 -26.40
C CYS A 11 -25.27 -2.93 -26.20
N VAL A 12 -25.25 -1.62 -26.49
CA VAL A 12 -24.06 -0.78 -26.28
C VAL A 12 -23.72 -0.67 -24.79
N SER A 13 -24.74 -0.53 -23.94
CA SER A 13 -24.57 -0.43 -22.49
C SER A 13 -23.94 -1.70 -21.92
N VAL A 14 -24.44 -2.88 -22.36
CA VAL A 14 -23.91 -4.18 -21.95
C VAL A 14 -22.47 -4.37 -22.45
N ALA A 15 -22.17 -3.98 -23.69
CA ALA A 15 -20.82 -4.08 -24.24
C ALA A 15 -19.81 -3.25 -23.44
N ILE A 16 -20.17 -2.01 -23.08
CA ILE A 16 -19.32 -1.14 -22.24
C ILE A 16 -19.13 -1.76 -20.85
N PHE A 17 -20.19 -2.29 -20.25
CA PHE A 17 -20.13 -2.91 -18.93
C PHE A 17 -19.26 -4.16 -18.92
N CYS A 18 -19.38 -5.02 -19.94
CA CYS A 18 -18.53 -6.20 -20.11
C CYS A 18 -17.06 -5.81 -20.32
N TYR A 19 -16.79 -4.80 -21.15
CA TYR A 19 -15.43 -4.31 -21.39
C TYR A 19 -14.77 -3.81 -20.10
N ALA A 20 -15.48 -2.99 -19.31
CA ALA A 20 -14.98 -2.50 -18.03
C ALA A 20 -14.78 -3.63 -17.00
N GLY A 21 -15.72 -4.58 -16.93
CA GLY A 21 -15.63 -5.73 -16.04
C GLY A 21 -14.45 -6.64 -16.34
N ILE A 22 -14.19 -6.93 -17.61
CA ILE A 22 -13.04 -7.73 -18.06
C ILE A 22 -11.72 -7.00 -17.74
N GLY A 23 -11.64 -5.69 -18.01
CA GLY A 23 -10.48 -4.87 -17.67
C GLY A 23 -10.15 -4.89 -16.16
N HIS A 24 -11.17 -4.84 -15.30
CA HIS A 24 -10.98 -4.88 -13.84
C HIS A 24 -10.48 -6.25 -13.34
N VAL A 25 -10.94 -7.36 -13.93
CA VAL A 25 -10.50 -8.71 -13.52
C VAL A 25 -9.09 -9.02 -14.01
N LEU A 26 -8.74 -8.63 -15.24
CA LEU A 26 -7.41 -8.86 -15.81
C LEU A 26 -6.35 -7.85 -15.31
N GLY A 27 -6.75 -6.66 -14.84
CA GLY A 27 -5.85 -5.60 -14.39
C GLY A 27 -5.26 -5.79 -12.97
N ARG A 28 -5.50 -6.92 -12.31
CA ARG A 28 -4.94 -7.26 -10.99
C ARG A 28 -3.43 -7.53 -11.12
N THR A 29 -2.60 -6.50 -11.07
CA THR A 29 -1.15 -6.64 -11.08
C THR A 29 -0.60 -6.96 -9.67
N PRO A 30 0.56 -7.64 -9.55
CA PRO A 30 1.19 -7.96 -8.27
C PRO A 30 1.54 -6.75 -7.38
N ASP A 31 1.73 -5.57 -8.00
CA ASP A 31 2.07 -4.32 -7.31
C ASP A 31 1.05 -3.91 -6.24
N ASP A 32 -0.20 -4.33 -6.40
CA ASP A 32 -1.30 -4.07 -5.46
C ASP A 32 -0.95 -4.55 -4.04
N LYS A 33 -0.14 -5.61 -3.90
CA LYS A 33 0.28 -6.13 -2.60
C LYS A 33 1.24 -5.20 -1.87
N ALA A 34 2.22 -4.64 -2.58
CA ALA A 34 3.21 -3.75 -1.97
C ALA A 34 2.58 -2.43 -1.53
N TYR A 35 1.73 -1.84 -2.38
CA TYR A 35 0.99 -0.64 -2.04
C TYR A 35 0.00 -0.87 -0.91
N LYS A 36 -0.68 -2.03 -0.87
CA LYS A 36 -1.54 -2.41 0.24
C LYS A 36 -0.78 -2.50 1.56
N SER A 37 0.40 -3.11 1.57
CA SER A 37 1.25 -3.18 2.79
C SER A 37 1.69 -1.78 3.24
N LEU A 38 1.98 -0.87 2.31
CA LEU A 38 2.30 0.51 2.63
C LEU A 38 1.12 1.26 3.25
N THR A 39 -0.10 1.01 2.76
CA THR A 39 -1.33 1.55 3.38
C THR A 39 -1.48 1.08 4.82
N VAL A 40 -1.33 -0.23 5.06
CA VAL A 40 -1.41 -0.80 6.42
C VAL A 40 -0.33 -0.22 7.33
N TYR A 41 0.90 -0.05 6.83
CA TYR A 41 1.97 0.61 7.56
C TYR A 41 1.59 2.03 8.00
N GLY A 42 1.03 2.83 7.08
CA GLY A 42 0.54 4.18 7.38
C GLY A 42 -0.57 4.19 8.43
N GLU A 43 -1.54 3.26 8.32
CA GLU A 43 -2.62 3.11 9.30
C GLU A 43 -2.08 2.80 10.71
N VAL A 44 -1.08 1.93 10.81
CA VAL A 44 -0.44 1.59 12.10
C VAL A 44 0.30 2.80 12.69
N LEU A 45 1.06 3.54 11.89
CA LEU A 45 1.72 4.76 12.38
C LEU A 45 0.71 5.80 12.86
N GLN A 46 -0.39 5.98 12.13
CA GLN A 46 -1.46 6.88 12.54
C GLN A 46 -2.10 6.42 13.86
N LYS A 47 -2.36 5.12 14.01
CA LYS A 47 -2.89 4.53 15.24
C LYS A 47 -1.98 4.81 16.43
N ILE A 48 -0.67 4.65 16.26
CA ILE A 48 0.32 4.96 17.30
C ILE A 48 0.28 6.45 17.64
N GLN A 49 0.27 7.34 16.64
CA GLN A 49 0.26 8.78 16.89
C GLN A 49 -1.00 9.25 17.63
N GLN A 50 -2.16 8.64 17.36
CA GLN A 50 -3.46 9.11 17.86
C GLN A 50 -3.88 8.44 19.16
N ASP A 51 -3.57 7.16 19.33
CA ASP A 51 -4.15 6.33 20.38
C ASP A 51 -3.13 5.87 21.43
N TYR A 52 -1.86 6.24 21.29
CA TYR A 52 -0.86 5.98 22.32
C TYR A 52 -1.11 6.89 23.54
N VAL A 53 -0.87 6.34 24.73
CA VAL A 53 -1.20 7.00 26.01
C VAL A 53 -0.42 8.30 26.21
N ASP A 54 0.84 8.32 25.77
CA ASP A 54 1.74 9.47 25.83
C ASP A 54 2.05 9.98 24.42
N ASP A 55 2.55 11.21 24.28
CA ASP A 55 2.97 11.74 22.97
C ASP A 55 4.18 10.96 22.43
N PRO A 56 4.02 10.16 21.34
CA PRO A 56 5.08 9.31 20.87
C PRO A 56 6.09 10.09 20.02
N ASN A 57 7.37 9.82 20.21
CA ASN A 57 8.39 10.32 19.28
C ASN A 57 8.35 9.52 17.97
N MET A 58 7.65 10.05 16.97
CA MET A 58 7.48 9.38 15.69
C MET A 58 8.78 9.15 14.92
N ARG A 59 9.84 9.93 15.16
CA ARG A 59 11.16 9.64 14.56
C ARG A 59 11.71 8.32 15.08
N THR A 60 11.60 8.08 16.38
CA THR A 60 12.03 6.83 17.01
C THR A 60 11.18 5.65 16.55
N VAL A 61 9.85 5.81 16.50
CA VAL A 61 8.93 4.77 16.01
C VAL A 61 9.24 4.40 14.57
N THR A 62 9.45 5.41 13.71
CA THR A 62 9.76 5.19 12.29
C THR A 62 11.11 4.47 12.13
N ALA A 63 12.16 4.94 12.81
CA ALA A 63 13.47 4.28 12.78
C ALA A 63 13.39 2.82 13.25
N GLY A 64 12.69 2.55 14.37
CA GLY A 64 12.48 1.20 14.87
C GLY A 64 11.71 0.31 13.88
N SER A 65 10.70 0.86 13.20
CA SER A 65 9.95 0.12 12.17
C SER A 65 10.81 -0.28 10.97
N LEU A 66 11.76 0.59 10.57
CA LEU A 66 12.71 0.30 9.49
C LEU A 66 13.73 -0.77 9.91
N HIS A 67 14.22 -0.72 11.15
CA HIS A 67 15.06 -1.78 11.70
C HIS A 67 14.34 -3.13 11.68
N GLY A 68 13.13 -3.21 12.24
CA GLY A 68 12.38 -4.47 12.27
C GLY A 68 12.03 -5.02 10.87
N MET A 69 11.77 -4.14 9.90
CA MET A 69 11.53 -4.55 8.51
C MET A 69 12.76 -5.21 7.89
N LEU A 70 13.96 -4.62 8.04
CA LEU A 70 15.19 -5.16 7.47
C LEU A 70 15.75 -6.36 8.25
N GLU A 71 15.55 -6.41 9.56
CA GLU A 71 15.90 -7.58 10.39
C GLU A 71 15.15 -8.85 9.95
N SER A 72 13.91 -8.70 9.45
CA SER A 72 13.12 -9.82 8.95
C SER A 72 13.57 -10.37 7.59
N LEU A 73 14.46 -9.67 6.87
CA LEU A 73 14.89 -10.05 5.54
C LEU A 73 15.97 -11.14 5.59
N ASP A 74 17.09 -10.85 6.26
CA ASP A 74 18.19 -11.78 6.50
C ASP A 74 19.15 -11.23 7.59
N ALA A 75 20.06 -12.07 8.07
CA ALA A 75 20.98 -11.73 9.17
C ALA A 75 22.08 -10.71 8.81
N GLN A 76 22.28 -10.40 7.53
CA GLN A 76 23.28 -9.44 7.05
C GLN A 76 22.65 -8.11 6.60
N SER A 77 21.33 -8.08 6.43
CA SER A 77 20.55 -6.89 6.10
C SER A 77 20.19 -6.13 7.36
N SER A 78 20.46 -4.82 7.39
CA SER A 78 20.13 -3.95 8.52
C SER A 78 19.95 -2.51 8.08
N TYR A 79 18.95 -1.84 8.67
CA TYR A 79 18.85 -0.38 8.61
C TYR A 79 19.89 0.21 9.57
N LEU A 80 20.54 1.32 9.19
CA LEU A 80 21.39 2.11 10.08
C LEU A 80 20.94 3.55 10.05
N THR A 81 20.64 4.11 11.21
CA THR A 81 20.51 5.57 11.37
C THR A 81 21.87 6.24 11.11
N PRO A 82 21.90 7.55 10.82
CA PRO A 82 23.16 8.26 10.58
C PRO A 82 24.18 8.07 11.71
N ARG A 83 23.72 8.08 12.97
CA ARG A 83 24.56 7.84 14.15
C ARG A 83 25.13 6.42 14.18
N GLU A 84 24.30 5.41 13.92
CA GLU A 84 24.75 4.01 13.92
C GLU A 84 25.72 3.72 12.78
N TYR A 85 25.51 4.37 11.62
CA TYR A 85 26.45 4.29 10.50
C TYR A 85 27.81 4.92 10.85
N ASP A 86 27.80 6.08 11.52
CA ASP A 86 29.04 6.72 11.99
C ASP A 86 29.77 5.86 13.03
N GLU A 87 29.04 5.13 13.87
CA GLU A 87 29.59 4.16 14.83
C GLU A 87 30.15 2.92 14.14
N TYR A 88 29.44 2.37 13.15
CA TYR A 88 29.89 1.21 12.36
C TYR A 88 31.18 1.47 11.57
N LYS A 89 31.39 2.71 11.11
CA LYS A 89 32.56 3.09 10.31
C LYS A 89 33.85 3.28 11.14
N LYS A 90 33.73 3.47 12.46
CA LYS A 90 34.89 3.67 13.36
C LYS A 90 35.62 2.35 13.61
#